data_AF-A0A4R1G748-F1
#
_entry.id   AF-A0A4R1G748-F1
#
_cell.length_a   1.000
_cell.length_b   1.000
_cell.length_c   1.000
_cell.angle_alpha   90.00
_cell.angle_beta   90.00
_cell.angle_gamma   90.00
#
_symmetry.space_group_name_H-M   'P 1'
#
loop_
_entity.id
_entity.type
_entity.pdbx_description
1 polymer ?
#
loop_
_entity_poly.entity_id
_entity_poly.type
_entity_poly.pdbx_seq_one_letter_code
_entity_poly.pdbx_strand_id
1 'polypeptide(L)'
;MERSKGQILPLILFAIAIGGVMLVVMFNVTQKVTDKTISSNAADAAAYSGGAWAARQLNYMAYTNRAMIANHVATGHLIAYVSWTRYVEDTSSNLNQIARFIPYLNAVMAAVEEYSTVVREAAELTADVMVPAIDGVNRLYALSQNQAQFDLNPARVESVMRDVVEAHDPVLRFNNTSNLNGSSGSNYKPLIDGSIVLYRAKLLGALEILSPGEDDGEMSDMVELSYAGSERWLNNRRWSQTLVPGLYRLRKDGSTSQRLNEDLGYWEADDALKYGHWTPKGWSWSTIGRGDADTDEFHQNYQGIPSYARKRSDPDEELYIDLVALATKFDNETVSRTVMEIDSKGTVISGYSKARVYFEKPATGFASNDPQYSSLYNPFWKVKLVDPWL
;
A
#
# COMPACT_ATOMS: atom_id res chain seq x y z
N MET A 1 53.83 51.90 59.18
CA MET A 1 53.01 50.90 58.47
C MET A 1 51.93 51.64 57.69
N GLU A 2 52.23 52.02 56.46
CA GLU A 2 51.25 52.67 55.57
C GLU A 2 50.26 51.62 55.03
N ARG A 3 48.96 51.85 55.24
CA ARG A 3 47.88 50.99 54.75
C ARG A 3 47.54 51.41 53.32
N SER A 4 47.90 50.57 52.34
CA SER A 4 47.46 50.66 50.94
C SER A 4 45.94 50.43 50.84
N LYS A 5 45.14 51.50 50.90
CA LYS A 5 43.67 51.43 50.85
C LYS A 5 43.01 51.74 49.49
N GLY A 6 43.79 51.81 48.40
CA GLY A 6 43.26 52.20 47.07
C GLY A 6 43.41 51.20 45.92
N GLN A 7 44.24 50.14 46.06
CA GLN A 7 44.65 49.30 44.92
C GLN A 7 43.69 48.17 44.54
N ILE A 8 42.71 47.85 45.40
CA ILE A 8 41.78 46.72 45.16
C ILE A 8 40.61 47.16 44.25
N LEU A 9 40.20 48.43 44.31
CA LEU A 9 39.05 48.95 43.56
C LEU A 9 39.21 48.82 42.03
N PRO A 10 40.36 49.19 41.42
CA PRO A 10 40.57 49.01 39.98
C PRO A 10 40.57 47.53 39.57
N LEU A 11 41.09 46.65 40.44
CA LEU A 11 41.16 45.21 40.18
C LEU A 11 39.77 44.56 40.22
N ILE A 12 38.92 44.97 41.16
CA ILE A 12 37.51 44.55 41.24
C ILE A 12 36.73 45.07 40.03
N LEU A 13 36.89 46.33 39.65
CA LEU A 13 36.23 46.90 38.46
C LEU A 13 36.65 46.18 37.19
N PHE A 14 37.94 45.83 37.06
CA PHE A 14 38.46 45.06 35.94
C PHE A 14 37.89 43.63 35.92
N ALA A 15 37.80 42.96 37.08
CA ALA A 15 37.19 41.64 37.19
C ALA A 15 35.68 41.66 36.84
N ILE A 16 34.95 42.68 37.28
CA ILE A 16 33.53 42.87 36.93
C ILE A 16 33.39 43.15 35.43
N ALA A 17 34.25 43.98 34.84
CA ALA A 17 34.23 44.25 33.40
C ALA A 17 34.47 42.98 32.58
N ILE A 18 35.48 42.18 32.94
CA ILE A 18 35.75 40.88 32.31
C ILE A 18 34.57 39.93 32.49
N GLY A 19 34.04 39.81 33.70
CA GLY A 19 32.88 38.97 34.00
C GLY A 19 31.65 39.37 33.17
N GLY A 20 31.40 40.67 33.02
CA GLY A 20 30.32 41.20 32.19
C GLY A 20 30.49 40.85 30.72
N VAL A 21 31.69 41.00 30.16
CA VAL A 21 32.00 40.59 28.78
C VAL A 21 31.82 39.08 28.59
N MET A 22 32.33 38.26 29.51
CA MET A 22 32.17 36.80 29.44
C MET A 22 30.71 36.38 29.47
N LEU A 23 29.88 37.00 30.31
CA LEU A 23 28.44 36.70 30.37
C LEU A 23 27.73 37.02 29.05
N VAL A 24 28.07 38.15 28.40
CA VAL A 24 27.52 38.51 27.09
C VAL A 24 27.94 37.50 26.01
N VAL A 25 29.22 37.12 25.97
CA VAL A 25 29.71 36.09 25.04
C VAL A 25 28.98 34.77 25.26
N MET A 26 28.87 34.33 26.51
CA MET A 26 28.19 33.08 26.87
C MET A 26 26.72 33.12 26.50
N PHE A 27 26.04 34.24 26.70
CA PHE A 27 24.64 34.43 26.31
C PHE A 27 24.47 34.34 24.78
N ASN A 28 25.31 35.02 24.01
CA ASN A 28 25.28 34.99 22.54
C ASN A 28 25.58 33.58 21.99
N VAL A 29 26.56 32.88 22.56
CA VAL A 29 26.85 31.48 22.20
C VAL A 29 25.66 30.58 22.52
N THR A 30 25.05 30.76 23.70
CA THR A 30 23.87 29.98 24.12
C THR A 30 22.69 30.17 23.16
N GLN A 31 22.43 31.40 22.73
CA GLN A 31 21.38 31.68 21.73
C GLN A 31 21.68 31.00 20.40
N LYS A 32 22.90 31.16 19.86
CA LYS A 32 23.29 30.54 18.58
C LYS A 32 23.22 29.01 18.61
N VAL A 33 23.63 28.40 19.72
CA VAL A 33 23.48 26.95 19.93
C VAL A 33 22.00 26.56 19.98
N THR A 34 21.17 27.33 20.68
CA THR A 34 19.72 27.08 20.79
C THR A 34 19.04 27.16 19.42
N ASP A 35 19.27 28.22 18.64
CA ASP A 35 18.69 28.37 17.30
C ASP A 35 19.18 27.26 16.35
N LYS A 36 20.45 26.85 16.45
CA LYS A 36 20.99 25.72 15.68
C LYS A 36 20.30 24.41 16.04
N THR A 37 20.08 24.15 17.34
CA THR A 37 19.35 22.96 17.81
C THR A 37 17.89 22.98 17.34
N ILE A 38 17.19 24.12 17.46
CA ILE A 38 15.81 24.27 16.99
C ILE A 38 15.72 24.00 15.48
N SER A 39 16.61 24.60 14.69
CA SER A 39 16.65 24.41 13.25
C SER A 39 16.96 22.97 12.84
N SER A 40 17.88 22.29 13.54
CA SER A 40 18.18 20.87 13.32
C SER A 40 16.97 19.98 13.64
N ASN A 41 16.38 20.15 14.81
CA ASN A 41 15.21 19.38 15.24
C ASN A 41 14.02 19.58 14.30
N ALA A 42 13.79 20.82 13.83
CA ALA A 42 12.77 21.13 12.86
C ALA A 42 13.02 20.43 11.51
N ALA A 43 14.28 20.40 11.03
CA ALA A 43 14.64 19.69 9.81
C ALA A 43 14.46 18.16 9.96
N ASP A 44 14.89 17.58 11.08
CA ASP A 44 14.71 16.15 11.37
C ASP A 44 13.23 15.77 11.42
N ALA A 45 12.43 16.53 12.16
CA ALA A 45 10.99 16.32 12.26
C ALA A 45 10.31 16.46 10.90
N ALA A 46 10.69 17.46 10.09
CA ALA A 46 10.14 17.67 8.77
C ALA A 46 10.49 16.52 7.80
N ALA A 47 11.77 16.13 7.72
CA ALA A 47 12.20 15.02 6.87
C ALA A 47 11.48 13.71 7.26
N TYR A 48 11.45 13.40 8.55
CA TYR A 48 10.76 12.21 9.05
C TYR A 48 9.25 12.25 8.77
N SER A 49 8.60 13.39 8.99
CA SER A 49 7.15 13.53 8.77
C SER A 49 6.77 13.43 7.30
N GLY A 50 7.54 14.02 6.40
CA GLY A 50 7.39 13.82 4.95
C GLY A 50 7.56 12.35 4.56
N GLY A 51 8.54 11.67 5.15
CA GLY A 51 8.77 10.25 4.90
C GLY A 51 7.67 9.35 5.47
N ALA A 52 7.16 9.65 6.66
CA ALA A 52 6.04 8.96 7.27
C ALA A 52 4.75 9.15 6.44
N TRP A 53 4.53 10.36 5.90
CA TRP A 53 3.43 10.63 4.97
C TRP A 53 3.56 9.77 3.71
N ALA A 54 4.72 9.79 3.06
CA ALA A 54 4.94 9.01 1.84
C ALA A 54 4.82 7.49 2.07
N ALA A 55 5.43 6.97 3.14
CA ALA A 55 5.31 5.57 3.53
C ALA A 55 3.86 5.15 3.79
N ARG A 56 3.04 6.03 4.41
CA ARG A 56 1.62 5.76 4.62
C ARG A 56 0.85 5.61 3.31
N GLN A 57 1.10 6.47 2.32
CA GLN A 57 0.44 6.38 1.02
C GLN A 57 0.86 5.13 0.25
N LEU A 58 2.15 4.77 0.28
CA LEU A 58 2.64 3.51 -0.29
C LEU A 58 2.01 2.28 0.36
N ASN A 59 1.89 2.28 1.69
CA ASN A 59 1.20 1.21 2.41
C ASN A 59 -0.30 1.17 2.10
N TYR A 60 -0.96 2.33 1.97
CA TYR A 60 -2.37 2.40 1.59
C TYR A 60 -2.63 1.79 0.22
N MET A 61 -1.79 2.13 -0.78
CA MET A 61 -1.83 1.50 -2.11
C MET A 61 -1.61 -0.01 -2.02
N ALA A 62 -0.68 -0.47 -1.18
CA ALA A 62 -0.46 -1.90 -0.98
C ALA A 62 -1.66 -2.64 -0.37
N TYR A 63 -2.29 -2.04 0.63
CA TYR A 63 -3.50 -2.60 1.24
C TYR A 63 -4.67 -2.65 0.27
N THR A 64 -4.88 -1.59 -0.50
CA THR A 64 -5.98 -1.50 -1.47
C THR A 64 -5.78 -2.42 -2.66
N ASN A 65 -4.55 -2.62 -3.15
CA ASN A 65 -4.24 -3.66 -4.14
C ASN A 65 -4.68 -5.06 -3.66
N ARG A 66 -4.29 -5.43 -2.44
CA ARG A 66 -4.70 -6.72 -1.84
C ARG A 66 -6.20 -6.83 -1.62
N ALA A 67 -6.85 -5.75 -1.22
CA ALA A 67 -8.30 -5.73 -1.03
C ALA A 67 -9.03 -5.93 -2.36
N MET A 68 -8.58 -5.27 -3.44
CA MET A 68 -9.13 -5.44 -4.78
C MET A 68 -9.00 -6.87 -5.30
N ILE A 69 -7.82 -7.48 -5.12
CA ILE A 69 -7.59 -8.91 -5.44
C ILE A 69 -8.55 -9.80 -4.66
N ALA A 70 -8.63 -9.64 -3.33
CA ALA A 70 -9.49 -10.46 -2.49
C ALA A 70 -10.97 -10.34 -2.87
N ASN A 71 -11.42 -9.13 -3.17
CA ASN A 71 -12.76 -8.83 -3.67
C ASN A 71 -13.04 -9.52 -5.00
N HIS A 72 -12.11 -9.44 -5.96
CA HIS A 72 -12.25 -10.12 -7.25
C HIS A 72 -12.31 -11.65 -7.10
N VAL A 73 -11.48 -12.22 -6.23
CA VAL A 73 -11.51 -13.66 -5.89
C VAL A 73 -12.82 -14.05 -5.19
N ALA A 74 -13.36 -13.19 -4.32
CA ALA A 74 -14.64 -13.41 -3.65
C ALA A 74 -15.79 -13.49 -4.67
N THR A 75 -15.79 -12.64 -5.71
CA THR A 75 -16.71 -12.76 -6.84
C THR A 75 -16.58 -14.13 -7.52
N GLY A 76 -15.36 -14.59 -7.81
CA GLY A 76 -15.14 -15.94 -8.36
C GLY A 76 -15.72 -17.07 -7.49
N HIS A 77 -15.65 -16.93 -6.17
CA HIS A 77 -16.29 -17.88 -5.24
C HIS A 77 -17.81 -17.84 -5.31
N LEU A 78 -18.42 -16.65 -5.44
CA LEU A 78 -19.86 -16.49 -5.61
C LEU A 78 -20.34 -17.12 -6.91
N ILE A 79 -19.66 -16.86 -8.03
CA ILE A 79 -19.99 -17.44 -9.34
C ILE A 79 -19.85 -18.96 -9.32
N ALA A 80 -18.78 -19.49 -8.73
CA ALA A 80 -18.63 -20.94 -8.51
C ALA A 80 -19.76 -21.52 -7.65
N TYR A 81 -20.23 -20.79 -6.64
CA TYR A 81 -21.32 -21.22 -5.78
C TYR A 81 -22.66 -21.24 -6.51
N VAL A 82 -22.99 -20.19 -7.29
CA VAL A 82 -24.19 -20.15 -8.12
C VAL A 82 -24.22 -21.33 -9.09
N SER A 83 -23.14 -21.53 -9.86
CA SER A 83 -23.01 -22.65 -10.80
C SER A 83 -23.24 -24.00 -10.10
N TRP A 84 -22.64 -24.19 -8.91
CA TRP A 84 -22.86 -25.40 -8.12
C TRP A 84 -24.32 -25.58 -7.66
N THR A 85 -25.01 -24.51 -7.22
CA THR A 85 -26.42 -24.61 -6.78
C THR A 85 -27.36 -24.92 -7.95
N ARG A 86 -27.16 -24.30 -9.12
CA ARG A 86 -27.89 -24.61 -10.37
C ARG A 86 -27.68 -26.06 -10.78
N TYR A 87 -26.43 -26.51 -10.73
CA TYR A 87 -26.07 -27.91 -10.95
C TYR A 87 -26.82 -28.89 -10.03
N VAL A 88 -26.95 -28.56 -8.74
CA VAL A 88 -27.67 -29.39 -7.77
C VAL A 88 -29.17 -29.43 -8.08
N GLU A 89 -29.79 -28.29 -8.39
CA GLU A 89 -31.22 -28.20 -8.72
C GLU A 89 -31.55 -28.95 -10.03
N ASP A 90 -30.75 -28.78 -11.09
CA ASP A 90 -30.95 -29.48 -12.37
C ASP A 90 -30.76 -31.00 -12.21
N THR A 91 -29.75 -31.41 -11.43
CA THR A 91 -29.57 -32.82 -11.05
C THR A 91 -30.79 -33.38 -10.33
N SER A 92 -31.39 -32.59 -9.43
CA SER A 92 -32.61 -32.95 -8.70
C SER A 92 -33.82 -33.06 -9.62
N SER A 93 -33.96 -32.16 -10.60
CA SER A 93 -35.09 -32.19 -11.53
C SER A 93 -35.04 -33.39 -12.49
N ASN A 94 -33.84 -33.89 -12.79
CA ASN A 94 -33.62 -35.04 -13.69
C ASN A 94 -33.61 -36.41 -12.98
N LEU A 95 -34.02 -36.46 -11.70
CA LEU A 95 -33.93 -37.64 -10.82
C LEU A 95 -34.59 -38.92 -11.34
N ASN A 96 -35.65 -38.78 -12.14
CA ASN A 96 -36.38 -39.91 -12.75
C ASN A 96 -35.48 -40.82 -13.62
N GLN A 97 -34.35 -40.31 -14.12
CA GLN A 97 -33.41 -41.09 -14.94
C GLN A 97 -32.44 -41.93 -14.11
N ILE A 98 -32.22 -41.63 -12.82
CA ILE A 98 -31.13 -42.21 -12.01
C ILE A 98 -31.64 -43.01 -10.80
N ALA A 99 -32.84 -42.70 -10.29
CA ALA A 99 -33.45 -43.41 -9.17
C ALA A 99 -33.57 -44.93 -9.39
N ARG A 100 -33.51 -45.40 -10.64
CA ARG A 100 -33.50 -46.82 -11.01
C ARG A 100 -32.21 -47.58 -10.64
N PHE A 101 -31.10 -46.86 -10.39
CA PHE A 101 -29.76 -47.47 -10.31
C PHE A 101 -29.06 -47.31 -8.96
N ILE A 102 -29.62 -46.53 -8.01
CA ILE A 102 -29.03 -46.33 -6.69
C ILE A 102 -30.09 -46.59 -5.60
N PRO A 103 -30.12 -47.80 -5.01
CA PRO A 103 -30.95 -48.07 -3.84
C PRO A 103 -30.57 -47.12 -2.70
N TYR A 104 -31.56 -46.61 -1.96
CA TYR A 104 -31.43 -45.64 -0.84
C TYR A 104 -31.13 -44.18 -1.21
N LEU A 105 -30.99 -43.83 -2.50
CA LEU A 105 -30.79 -42.44 -2.95
C LEU A 105 -31.94 -41.51 -2.54
N ASN A 106 -33.16 -42.02 -2.47
CA ASN A 106 -34.37 -41.25 -2.17
C ASN A 106 -34.36 -40.58 -0.79
N ALA A 107 -33.69 -41.14 0.23
CA ALA A 107 -33.70 -40.58 1.59
C ALA A 107 -32.68 -39.43 1.78
N VAL A 108 -31.52 -39.51 1.13
CA VAL A 108 -30.52 -38.42 1.12
C VAL A 108 -30.97 -37.28 0.20
N MET A 109 -31.71 -37.60 -0.86
CA MET A 109 -32.17 -36.62 -1.85
C MET A 109 -33.50 -35.95 -1.50
N ALA A 110 -34.39 -36.56 -0.70
CA ALA A 110 -35.58 -35.89 -0.18
C ALA A 110 -35.24 -34.66 0.70
N ALA A 111 -34.08 -34.68 1.36
CA ALA A 111 -33.56 -33.52 2.10
C ALA A 111 -32.88 -32.47 1.19
N VAL A 112 -32.57 -32.82 -0.07
CA VAL A 112 -31.95 -31.94 -1.08
C VAL A 112 -33.03 -31.30 -1.97
N GLU A 113 -34.12 -32.03 -2.28
CA GLU A 113 -35.26 -31.56 -3.08
C GLU A 113 -36.04 -30.42 -2.41
N GLU A 114 -36.16 -30.40 -1.08
CA GLU A 114 -36.96 -29.38 -0.38
C GLU A 114 -36.26 -28.02 -0.26
N TYR A 115 -34.94 -27.96 -0.47
CA TYR A 115 -34.14 -26.76 -0.25
C TYR A 115 -33.32 -26.29 -1.47
N SER A 116 -33.22 -27.07 -2.54
CA SER A 116 -32.36 -26.75 -3.69
C SER A 116 -32.77 -25.44 -4.39
N THR A 117 -34.07 -25.21 -4.61
CA THR A 117 -34.58 -23.97 -5.20
C THR A 117 -34.37 -22.77 -4.28
N VAL A 118 -34.66 -22.89 -2.99
CA VAL A 118 -34.45 -21.80 -2.01
C VAL A 118 -32.96 -21.44 -1.90
N VAL A 119 -32.08 -22.44 -1.90
CA VAL A 119 -30.63 -22.23 -1.84
C VAL A 119 -30.10 -21.62 -3.13
N ARG A 120 -30.59 -22.04 -4.31
CA ARG A 120 -30.24 -21.41 -5.59
C ARG A 120 -30.71 -19.96 -5.62
N GLU A 121 -31.99 -19.70 -5.34
CA GLU A 121 -32.54 -18.34 -5.35
C GLU A 121 -31.80 -17.44 -4.36
N ALA A 122 -31.43 -17.94 -3.19
CA ALA A 122 -30.61 -17.21 -2.24
C ALA A 122 -29.18 -16.95 -2.75
N ALA A 123 -28.57 -17.92 -3.44
CA ALA A 123 -27.25 -17.77 -4.05
C ALA A 123 -27.27 -16.73 -5.19
N GLU A 124 -28.27 -16.80 -6.07
CA GLU A 124 -28.49 -15.86 -7.16
C GLU A 124 -28.79 -14.45 -6.64
N LEU A 125 -29.69 -14.31 -5.65
CA LEU A 125 -29.94 -13.02 -5.00
C LEU A 125 -28.68 -12.46 -4.33
N THR A 126 -27.87 -13.32 -3.70
CA THR A 126 -26.60 -12.90 -3.11
C THR A 126 -25.64 -12.40 -4.19
N ALA A 127 -25.54 -13.09 -5.32
CA ALA A 127 -24.71 -12.66 -6.44
C ALA A 127 -25.22 -11.34 -7.07
N ASP A 128 -26.53 -11.21 -7.30
CA ASP A 128 -27.20 -9.99 -7.80
C ASP A 128 -26.88 -8.76 -6.94
N VAL A 129 -26.76 -8.94 -5.62
CA VAL A 129 -26.46 -7.84 -4.70
C VAL A 129 -24.95 -7.64 -4.54
N MET A 130 -24.21 -8.72 -4.32
CA MET A 130 -22.80 -8.65 -3.93
C MET A 130 -21.87 -8.40 -5.10
N VAL A 131 -22.12 -8.96 -6.29
CA VAL A 131 -21.23 -8.76 -7.45
C VAL A 131 -21.14 -7.28 -7.84
N PRO A 132 -22.25 -6.54 -8.03
CA PRO A 132 -22.18 -5.09 -8.26
C PRO A 132 -21.59 -4.31 -7.09
N ALA A 133 -21.89 -4.69 -5.84
CA ALA A 133 -21.38 -4.00 -4.67
C ALA A 133 -19.86 -4.14 -4.53
N ILE A 134 -19.33 -5.35 -4.72
CA ILE A 134 -17.89 -5.65 -4.70
C ILE A 134 -17.19 -4.88 -5.83
N ASP A 135 -17.73 -4.89 -7.05
CA ASP A 135 -17.19 -4.13 -8.19
C ASP A 135 -17.17 -2.62 -7.89
N GLY A 136 -18.24 -2.09 -7.31
CA GLY A 136 -18.32 -0.69 -6.88
C GLY A 136 -17.27 -0.33 -5.83
N VAL A 137 -17.03 -1.20 -4.84
CA VAL A 137 -15.97 -1.00 -3.83
C VAL A 137 -14.59 -1.02 -4.48
N ASN A 138 -14.33 -1.92 -5.44
CA ASN A 138 -13.06 -1.95 -6.15
C ASN A 138 -12.81 -0.69 -6.99
N ARG A 139 -13.85 -0.14 -7.63
CA ARG A 139 -13.77 1.18 -8.29
C ARG A 139 -13.42 2.29 -7.30
N LEU A 140 -14.00 2.28 -6.09
CA LEU A 140 -13.66 3.24 -5.06
C LEU A 140 -12.19 3.11 -4.61
N TYR A 141 -11.68 1.88 -4.46
CA TYR A 141 -10.27 1.67 -4.17
C TYR A 141 -9.37 2.20 -5.29
N ALA A 142 -9.65 1.89 -6.55
CA ALA A 142 -8.91 2.42 -7.70
C ALA A 142 -8.92 3.97 -7.75
N LEU A 143 -10.08 4.60 -7.54
CA LEU A 143 -10.18 6.06 -7.46
C LEU A 143 -9.41 6.63 -6.27
N SER A 144 -9.45 5.96 -5.12
CA SER A 144 -8.70 6.39 -3.93
C SER A 144 -7.18 6.29 -4.11
N GLN A 145 -6.71 5.34 -4.95
CA GLN A 145 -5.29 5.22 -5.26
C GLN A 145 -4.79 6.38 -6.12
N ASN A 146 -5.61 6.92 -7.02
CA ASN A 146 -5.28 8.15 -7.74
C ASN A 146 -5.06 9.32 -6.75
N GLN A 147 -5.89 9.41 -5.72
CA GLN A 147 -5.70 10.40 -4.65
C GLN A 147 -4.42 10.12 -3.84
N ALA A 148 -4.15 8.86 -3.48
CA ALA A 148 -2.94 8.49 -2.74
C ALA A 148 -1.65 8.79 -3.55
N GLN A 149 -1.67 8.57 -4.86
CA GLN A 149 -0.58 8.93 -5.76
C GLN A 149 -0.44 10.45 -5.88
N PHE A 150 -1.56 11.19 -5.96
CA PHE A 150 -1.53 12.65 -5.93
C PHE A 150 -1.00 13.19 -4.59
N ASP A 151 -1.29 12.53 -3.48
CA ASP A 151 -0.77 12.88 -2.15
C ASP A 151 0.74 12.62 -2.00
N LEU A 152 1.33 11.81 -2.89
CA LEU A 152 2.77 11.66 -3.02
C LEU A 152 3.42 12.75 -3.87
N ASN A 153 2.64 13.61 -4.53
CA ASN A 153 3.19 14.72 -5.28
C ASN A 153 4.13 15.57 -4.38
N PRO A 154 5.31 15.97 -4.87
CA PRO A 154 6.23 16.82 -4.14
C PRO A 154 5.60 17.98 -3.39
N ALA A 155 4.64 18.69 -4.00
CA ALA A 155 3.99 19.82 -3.36
C ALA A 155 3.21 19.43 -2.09
N ARG A 156 2.59 18.24 -2.08
CA ARG A 156 1.84 17.70 -0.93
C ARG A 156 2.78 17.22 0.17
N VAL A 157 3.80 16.45 -0.19
CA VAL A 157 4.82 16.00 0.77
C VAL A 157 5.52 17.21 1.41
N GLU A 158 5.92 18.19 0.60
CA GLU A 158 6.56 19.41 1.08
C GLU A 158 5.64 20.31 1.90
N SER A 159 4.32 20.28 1.67
CA SER A 159 3.38 21.00 2.54
C SER A 159 3.41 20.45 3.96
N VAL A 160 3.38 19.11 4.13
CA VAL A 160 3.51 18.47 5.44
C VAL A 160 4.86 18.81 6.09
N MET A 161 5.94 18.79 5.32
CA MET A 161 7.28 19.13 5.82
C MET A 161 7.35 20.60 6.26
N ARG A 162 6.77 21.52 5.48
CA ARG A 162 6.71 22.95 5.78
C ARG A 162 5.91 23.22 7.05
N ASP A 163 4.72 22.63 7.17
CA ASP A 163 3.86 22.79 8.34
C ASP A 163 4.61 22.35 9.62
N VAL A 164 5.41 21.29 9.55
CA VAL A 164 6.23 20.82 10.68
C VAL A 164 7.38 21.79 11.01
N VAL A 165 8.01 22.40 10.01
CA VAL A 165 9.06 23.42 10.23
C VAL A 165 8.45 24.67 10.87
N GLU A 166 7.37 25.19 10.31
CA GLU A 166 6.71 26.42 10.78
C GLU A 166 6.06 26.23 12.16
N ALA A 167 5.63 25.01 12.51
CA ALA A 167 5.13 24.68 13.84
C ALA A 167 6.23 24.67 14.92
N HIS A 168 7.51 24.44 14.56
CA HIS A 168 8.62 24.48 15.52
C HIS A 168 9.02 25.93 15.86
N ASP A 169 9.17 26.79 14.85
CA ASP A 169 9.42 28.22 15.01
C ASP A 169 8.89 28.93 13.74
N PRO A 170 7.91 29.86 13.86
CA PRO A 170 7.31 30.57 12.73
C PRO A 170 8.29 31.38 11.87
N VAL A 171 9.49 31.67 12.40
CA VAL A 171 10.54 32.39 11.69
C VAL A 171 11.32 31.45 10.75
N LEU A 172 11.29 30.13 11.00
CA LEU A 172 11.97 29.15 10.16
C LEU A 172 11.33 29.07 8.77
N ARG A 173 12.20 28.95 7.77
CA ARG A 173 11.81 28.81 6.36
C ARG A 173 12.22 27.45 5.84
N PHE A 174 11.24 26.72 5.30
CA PHE A 174 11.42 25.41 4.69
C PHE A 174 12.04 25.51 3.27
N ASN A 175 13.08 24.71 3.01
CA ASN A 175 13.75 24.53 1.72
C ASN A 175 14.10 25.83 0.98
N ASN A 176 14.40 26.90 1.73
CA ASN A 176 14.85 28.17 1.16
C ASN A 176 16.38 28.20 1.04
N THR A 177 16.90 27.73 -0.09
CA THR A 177 18.34 27.68 -0.35
C THR A 177 18.92 29.02 -0.82
N SER A 178 18.09 30.00 -1.20
CA SER A 178 18.54 31.33 -1.63
C SER A 178 19.24 32.12 -0.52
N ASN A 179 18.91 31.82 0.73
CA ASN A 179 19.47 32.44 1.92
C ASN A 179 20.88 31.90 2.26
N LEU A 180 21.27 30.75 1.72
CA LEU A 180 22.59 30.15 1.98
C LEU A 180 23.74 30.90 1.29
N ASN A 181 23.45 31.84 0.38
CA ASN A 181 24.43 32.59 -0.40
C ASN A 181 25.30 33.56 0.44
N GLY A 182 24.93 33.85 1.70
CA GLY A 182 25.66 34.75 2.61
C GLY A 182 26.44 34.07 3.74
N SER A 183 26.41 32.74 3.84
CA SER A 183 26.98 31.94 4.94
C SER A 183 28.08 30.99 4.42
N SER A 184 28.87 30.40 5.33
CA SER A 184 29.88 29.35 5.06
C SER A 184 29.32 28.08 4.37
N GLY A 185 28.01 28.04 4.07
CA GLY A 185 27.27 26.96 3.43
C GLY A 185 27.15 27.03 1.90
N SER A 186 27.84 27.96 1.21
CA SER A 186 27.83 28.04 -0.26
C SER A 186 28.30 26.76 -0.96
N ASN A 187 29.19 25.99 -0.33
CA ASN A 187 29.77 24.77 -0.89
C ASN A 187 28.77 23.60 -0.97
N TYR A 188 27.75 23.59 -0.13
CA TYR A 188 26.79 22.46 -0.03
C TYR A 188 25.45 22.76 -0.71
N LYS A 189 25.20 24.02 -1.09
CA LYS A 189 23.97 24.42 -1.79
C LYS A 189 23.68 23.57 -3.03
N PRO A 190 24.64 23.29 -3.95
CA PRO A 190 24.37 22.46 -5.11
C PRO A 190 23.97 21.02 -4.76
N LEU A 191 24.55 20.46 -3.68
CA LEU A 191 24.22 19.12 -3.21
C LEU A 191 22.79 19.06 -2.63
N ILE A 192 22.38 20.10 -1.89
CA ILE A 192 21.03 20.20 -1.32
C ILE A 192 19.99 20.41 -2.42
N ASP A 193 20.22 21.35 -3.34
CA ASP A 193 19.30 21.57 -4.46
C ASP A 193 19.19 20.31 -5.33
N GLY A 194 20.31 19.62 -5.56
CA GLY A 194 20.34 18.36 -6.29
C GLY A 194 19.57 17.24 -5.61
N SER A 195 19.69 17.09 -4.28
CA SER A 195 18.93 16.08 -3.52
C SER A 195 17.44 16.39 -3.48
N ILE A 196 17.07 17.68 -3.41
CA ILE A 196 15.68 18.12 -3.52
C ILE A 196 15.11 17.72 -4.89
N VAL A 197 15.80 18.06 -5.98
CA VAL A 197 15.37 17.67 -7.33
C VAL A 197 15.24 16.15 -7.46
N LEU A 198 16.19 15.39 -6.89
CA LEU A 198 16.20 13.93 -6.98
C LEU A 198 14.99 13.30 -6.28
N TYR A 199 14.67 13.69 -5.04
CA TYR A 199 13.52 13.09 -4.36
C TYR A 199 12.21 13.52 -5.03
N ARG A 200 12.12 14.74 -5.55
CA ARG A 200 10.94 15.22 -6.29
C ARG A 200 10.69 14.36 -7.53
N ALA A 201 11.75 14.07 -8.28
CA ALA A 201 11.67 13.19 -9.45
C ALA A 201 11.26 11.77 -9.06
N LYS A 202 11.80 11.22 -7.97
CA LYS A 202 11.39 9.90 -7.44
C LYS A 202 9.92 9.88 -7.03
N LEU A 203 9.43 10.88 -6.31
CA LEU A 203 8.02 10.98 -5.90
C LEU A 203 7.06 11.00 -7.10
N LEU A 204 7.43 11.69 -8.18
CA LEU A 204 6.60 11.78 -9.40
C LEU A 204 6.70 10.53 -10.29
N GLY A 205 7.86 9.87 -10.30
CA GLY A 205 8.19 8.86 -11.32
C GLY A 205 8.26 7.43 -10.82
N ALA A 206 8.25 7.18 -9.51
CA ALA A 206 8.44 5.84 -8.96
C ALA A 206 7.22 4.93 -9.13
N LEU A 207 6.03 5.51 -9.28
CA LEU A 207 4.77 4.78 -9.33
C LEU A 207 4.00 5.09 -10.62
N GLU A 208 3.18 4.13 -11.00
CA GLU A 208 2.20 4.25 -12.07
C GLU A 208 0.90 3.56 -11.69
N ILE A 209 -0.19 3.99 -12.32
CA ILE A 209 -1.49 3.35 -12.20
C ILE A 209 -1.77 2.73 -13.56
N LEU A 210 -2.00 1.43 -13.57
CA LEU A 210 -2.22 0.65 -14.78
C LEU A 210 -3.51 -0.17 -14.65
N SER A 211 -4.09 -0.52 -15.78
CA SER A 211 -5.14 -1.55 -15.85
C SER A 211 -4.51 -2.95 -15.93
N PRO A 212 -5.18 -4.01 -15.46
CA PRO A 212 -4.71 -5.39 -15.59
C PRO A 212 -4.46 -5.89 -17.03
N GLY A 213 -4.88 -5.15 -18.07
CA GLY A 213 -4.56 -5.48 -19.45
C GLY A 213 -3.24 -4.88 -19.95
N GLU A 214 -2.70 -3.89 -19.23
CA GLU A 214 -1.49 -3.14 -19.59
C GLU A 214 -0.28 -3.47 -18.69
N ASP A 215 -0.40 -4.50 -17.85
CA ASP A 215 0.54 -4.80 -16.77
C ASP A 215 1.43 -6.04 -17.01
N ASP A 216 1.49 -6.51 -18.25
CA ASP A 216 2.18 -7.74 -18.66
C ASP A 216 1.68 -9.02 -17.94
N GLY A 217 0.45 -9.01 -17.41
CA GLY A 217 -0.18 -10.15 -16.73
C GLY A 217 0.06 -10.21 -15.21
N GLU A 218 0.78 -9.22 -14.65
CA GLU A 218 1.16 -9.22 -13.23
C GLU A 218 -0.04 -9.34 -12.28
N MET A 219 -1.13 -8.60 -12.52
CA MET A 219 -2.32 -8.67 -11.68
C MET A 219 -3.02 -10.02 -11.81
N SER A 220 -3.08 -10.61 -13.00
CA SER A 220 -3.68 -11.93 -13.21
C SER A 220 -2.91 -13.00 -12.43
N ASP A 221 -1.57 -12.97 -12.48
CA ASP A 221 -0.71 -13.88 -11.70
C ASP A 221 -0.93 -13.70 -10.20
N MET A 222 -1.05 -12.46 -9.73
CA MET A 222 -1.31 -12.17 -8.31
C MET A 222 -2.69 -12.65 -7.84
N VAL A 223 -3.71 -12.55 -8.68
CA VAL A 223 -5.05 -13.10 -8.42
C VAL A 223 -4.98 -14.63 -8.33
N GLU A 224 -4.29 -15.28 -9.26
CA GLU A 224 -4.12 -16.75 -9.27
C GLU A 224 -3.38 -17.26 -8.03
N LEU A 225 -2.28 -16.61 -7.66
CA LEU A 225 -1.57 -16.89 -6.42
C LEU A 225 -2.45 -16.72 -5.18
N SER A 226 -3.37 -15.75 -5.19
CA SER A 226 -4.23 -15.43 -4.05
C SER A 226 -5.32 -16.48 -3.80
N TYR A 227 -5.77 -17.19 -4.84
CA TYR A 227 -6.76 -18.26 -4.70
C TYR A 227 -6.16 -19.67 -4.75
N ALA A 228 -4.83 -19.81 -4.83
CA ALA A 228 -4.14 -21.11 -4.85
C ALA A 228 -4.60 -22.06 -3.72
N GLY A 229 -4.85 -21.52 -2.52
CA GLY A 229 -5.38 -22.30 -1.39
C GLY A 229 -6.83 -22.79 -1.55
N SER A 230 -7.58 -22.22 -2.49
CA SER A 230 -8.97 -22.56 -2.85
C SER A 230 -9.09 -23.23 -4.23
N GLU A 231 -8.00 -23.65 -4.87
CA GLU A 231 -8.01 -24.31 -6.18
C GLU A 231 -8.95 -25.51 -6.26
N ARG A 232 -9.09 -26.28 -5.17
CA ARG A 232 -10.05 -27.40 -5.16
C ARG A 232 -11.49 -26.92 -5.33
N TRP A 233 -11.83 -25.78 -4.75
CA TRP A 233 -13.15 -25.18 -4.88
C TRP A 233 -13.33 -24.41 -6.19
N LEU A 234 -12.33 -23.65 -6.66
CA LEU A 234 -12.47 -22.88 -7.89
C LEU A 234 -12.13 -23.72 -9.14
N ASN A 235 -10.98 -24.38 -9.17
CA ASN A 235 -10.41 -24.93 -10.40
C ASN A 235 -10.61 -26.44 -10.56
N ASN A 236 -10.85 -27.17 -9.45
CA ASN A 236 -10.87 -28.63 -9.47
C ASN A 236 -11.97 -29.23 -8.59
N ARG A 237 -13.24 -28.90 -8.90
CA ARG A 237 -14.42 -29.48 -8.23
C ARG A 237 -14.79 -30.86 -8.79
N ARG A 238 -13.79 -31.67 -9.16
CA ARG A 238 -13.99 -32.97 -9.81
C ARG A 238 -14.03 -34.11 -8.80
N TRP A 239 -14.96 -35.05 -8.99
CA TRP A 239 -14.97 -36.33 -8.27
C TRP A 239 -15.56 -37.42 -9.14
N SER A 240 -15.28 -38.68 -8.81
CA SER A 240 -15.92 -39.82 -9.46
C SER A 240 -16.23 -40.92 -8.46
N GLN A 241 -17.35 -41.60 -8.67
CA GLN A 241 -17.81 -42.72 -7.85
C GLN A 241 -18.15 -43.89 -8.76
N THR A 242 -17.62 -45.08 -8.45
CA THR A 242 -18.05 -46.31 -9.13
C THR A 242 -19.29 -46.84 -8.41
N LEU A 243 -20.40 -46.99 -9.14
CA LEU A 243 -21.64 -47.54 -8.60
C LEU A 243 -21.60 -49.07 -8.66
N VAL A 244 -21.31 -49.59 -9.86
CA VAL A 244 -21.11 -51.03 -10.09
C VAL A 244 -19.80 -51.21 -10.84
N PRO A 245 -18.82 -51.94 -10.26
CA PRO A 245 -17.53 -52.17 -10.90
C PRO A 245 -17.67 -52.70 -12.32
N GLY A 246 -17.05 -52.01 -13.29
CA GLY A 246 -17.06 -52.41 -14.70
C GLY A 246 -18.35 -52.14 -15.47
N LEU A 247 -19.41 -51.62 -14.82
CA LEU A 247 -20.70 -51.40 -15.46
C LEU A 247 -21.19 -49.95 -15.37
N TYR A 248 -21.06 -49.31 -14.21
CA TYR A 248 -21.63 -47.97 -13.97
C TYR A 248 -20.72 -47.06 -13.17
N ARG A 249 -20.58 -45.80 -13.60
CA ARG A 249 -19.78 -44.75 -12.97
C ARG A 249 -20.51 -43.42 -12.95
N LEU A 250 -20.33 -42.66 -11.88
CA LEU A 250 -20.68 -41.25 -11.79
C LEU A 250 -19.40 -40.42 -11.80
N ARG A 251 -19.43 -39.26 -12.44
CA ARG A 251 -18.39 -38.25 -12.31
C ARG A 251 -18.99 -36.86 -12.29
N LYS A 252 -18.46 -36.00 -11.43
CA LYS A 252 -18.68 -34.56 -11.47
C LYS A 252 -17.45 -33.91 -12.08
N ASP A 253 -17.68 -33.07 -13.07
CA ASP A 253 -16.69 -32.13 -13.59
C ASP A 253 -17.12 -30.73 -13.15
N GLY A 254 -16.19 -29.92 -12.66
CA GLY A 254 -16.48 -28.51 -12.37
C GLY A 254 -15.21 -27.68 -12.30
N SER A 255 -15.28 -26.48 -12.88
CA SER A 255 -14.18 -25.53 -12.98
C SER A 255 -14.71 -24.11 -13.00
N THR A 256 -13.87 -23.19 -12.57
CA THR A 256 -14.12 -21.76 -12.58
C THR A 256 -12.87 -21.12 -13.15
N SER A 257 -13.05 -20.17 -14.08
CA SER A 257 -11.96 -19.48 -14.73
C SER A 257 -12.19 -17.98 -14.67
N GLN A 258 -11.09 -17.22 -14.67
CA GLN A 258 -11.13 -15.77 -14.63
C GLN A 258 -10.34 -15.18 -15.79
N ARG A 259 -10.74 -13.98 -16.20
CA ARG A 259 -9.98 -13.14 -17.13
C ARG A 259 -10.03 -11.71 -16.62
N LEU A 260 -8.89 -11.03 -16.66
CA LEU A 260 -8.76 -9.60 -16.42
C LEU A 260 -8.20 -8.97 -17.69
N ASN A 261 -8.94 -8.03 -18.26
CA ASN A 261 -8.54 -7.24 -19.44
C ASN A 261 -8.37 -5.76 -19.04
N GLU A 262 -8.05 -4.89 -20.00
CA GLU A 262 -7.90 -3.44 -19.79
C GLU A 262 -9.14 -2.81 -19.14
N ASP A 263 -10.33 -3.13 -19.67
CA ASP A 263 -11.58 -2.45 -19.25
C ASP A 263 -12.53 -3.34 -18.46
N LEU A 264 -12.37 -4.66 -18.51
CA LEU A 264 -13.35 -5.63 -18.02
C LEU A 264 -12.68 -6.83 -17.36
N GLY A 265 -13.26 -7.26 -16.25
CA GLY A 265 -12.96 -8.51 -15.59
C GLY A 265 -14.10 -9.49 -15.83
N TYR A 266 -13.82 -10.78 -15.67
CA TYR A 266 -14.83 -11.80 -15.93
C TYR A 266 -14.54 -13.06 -15.13
N TRP A 267 -15.59 -13.67 -14.56
CA TRP A 267 -15.54 -15.02 -14.02
C TRP A 267 -16.63 -15.88 -14.67
N GLU A 268 -16.27 -17.12 -14.98
CA GLU A 268 -17.19 -18.14 -15.51
C GLU A 268 -16.98 -19.43 -14.75
N ALA A 269 -18.08 -20.06 -14.36
CA ALA A 269 -18.07 -21.33 -13.66
C ALA A 269 -19.04 -22.33 -14.28
N ASP A 270 -18.54 -23.54 -14.52
CA ASP A 270 -19.31 -24.66 -15.03
C ASP A 270 -19.26 -25.84 -14.06
N ASP A 271 -20.39 -26.49 -13.85
CA ASP A 271 -20.54 -27.72 -13.08
C ASP A 271 -21.43 -28.70 -13.83
N ALA A 272 -20.99 -29.97 -13.95
CA ALA A 272 -21.75 -31.01 -14.63
C ALA A 272 -21.57 -32.38 -13.97
N LEU A 273 -22.69 -33.07 -13.67
CA LEU A 273 -22.69 -34.48 -13.29
C LEU A 273 -22.98 -35.35 -14.49
N LYS A 274 -22.14 -36.35 -14.70
CA LYS A 274 -22.27 -37.30 -15.80
C LYS A 274 -22.38 -38.70 -15.25
N TYR A 275 -23.31 -39.46 -15.84
CA TYR A 275 -23.45 -40.88 -15.64
C TYR A 275 -22.86 -41.63 -16.81
N GLY A 276 -22.01 -42.60 -16.50
CA GLY A 276 -21.35 -43.46 -17.44
C GLY A 276 -21.84 -44.89 -17.29
N HIS A 277 -22.17 -45.53 -18.40
CA HIS A 277 -22.38 -46.98 -18.45
C HIS A 277 -21.43 -47.63 -19.44
N TRP A 278 -20.96 -48.83 -19.11
CA TRP A 278 -20.08 -49.59 -19.98
C TRP A 278 -20.87 -50.20 -21.14
N THR A 279 -20.34 -50.05 -22.35
CA THR A 279 -20.83 -50.69 -23.57
C THR A 279 -19.70 -51.49 -24.21
N PRO A 280 -19.97 -52.42 -25.14
CA PRO A 280 -18.91 -53.12 -25.88
C PRO A 280 -17.93 -52.21 -26.63
N LYS A 281 -18.28 -50.94 -26.85
CA LYS A 281 -17.43 -49.91 -27.49
C LYS A 281 -16.72 -48.98 -26.48
N GLY A 282 -16.88 -49.22 -25.18
CA GLY A 282 -16.32 -48.39 -24.10
C GLY A 282 -17.39 -47.68 -23.26
N TRP A 283 -16.96 -46.71 -22.46
CA TRP A 283 -17.85 -45.90 -21.62
C TRP A 283 -18.70 -44.95 -22.46
N SER A 284 -20.02 -45.05 -22.33
CA SER A 284 -20.98 -44.08 -22.84
C SER A 284 -21.40 -43.16 -21.70
N TRP A 285 -21.28 -41.84 -21.88
CA TRP A 285 -21.57 -40.84 -20.86
C TRP A 285 -22.80 -40.02 -21.22
N SER A 286 -23.71 -39.83 -20.27
CA SER A 286 -24.86 -38.94 -20.35
C SER A 286 -24.76 -37.88 -19.25
N THR A 287 -25.19 -36.65 -19.53
CA THR A 287 -25.23 -35.60 -18.49
C THR A 287 -26.53 -35.71 -17.72
N ILE A 288 -26.44 -35.61 -16.41
CA ILE A 288 -27.54 -35.70 -15.45
C ILE A 288 -28.02 -34.32 -15.04
N GLY A 289 -27.06 -33.45 -14.75
CA GLY A 289 -27.34 -32.10 -14.30
C GLY A 289 -26.20 -31.19 -14.67
N ARG A 290 -26.52 -29.94 -14.95
CA ARG A 290 -25.58 -28.87 -15.26
C ARG A 290 -25.91 -27.60 -14.48
N GLY A 291 -24.88 -26.82 -14.22
CA GLY A 291 -25.00 -25.45 -13.80
C GLY A 291 -23.88 -24.68 -14.45
N ASP A 292 -24.23 -23.52 -14.98
CA ASP A 292 -23.33 -22.50 -15.49
C ASP A 292 -23.65 -21.20 -14.76
N ALA A 293 -22.64 -20.37 -14.56
CA ALA A 293 -22.80 -19.03 -14.03
C ALA A 293 -21.65 -18.15 -14.52
N ASP A 294 -21.96 -16.91 -14.89
CA ASP A 294 -20.96 -15.91 -15.20
C ASP A 294 -21.26 -14.55 -14.54
N THR A 295 -20.27 -13.67 -14.51
CA THR A 295 -20.42 -12.34 -13.88
C THR A 295 -21.36 -11.41 -14.63
N ASP A 296 -21.52 -11.56 -15.93
CA ASP A 296 -22.30 -10.64 -16.77
C ASP A 296 -23.81 -10.84 -16.56
N GLU A 297 -24.23 -12.04 -16.11
CA GLU A 297 -25.58 -12.32 -15.64
C GLU A 297 -26.01 -11.39 -14.50
N PHE A 298 -25.10 -11.10 -13.57
CA PHE A 298 -25.36 -10.32 -12.35
C PHE A 298 -24.95 -8.85 -12.51
N HIS A 299 -23.96 -8.58 -13.37
CA HIS A 299 -23.45 -7.24 -13.60
C HIS A 299 -22.73 -7.12 -14.96
N GLN A 300 -23.46 -6.75 -16.02
CA GLN A 300 -22.98 -6.69 -17.41
C GLN A 300 -21.68 -5.91 -17.67
N ASN A 301 -21.29 -4.98 -16.77
CA ASN A 301 -20.07 -4.19 -16.89
C ASN A 301 -19.14 -4.45 -15.71
N TYR A 302 -19.02 -5.70 -15.29
CA TYR A 302 -18.11 -6.10 -14.22
C TYR A 302 -16.66 -5.80 -14.64
N GLN A 303 -15.97 -5.00 -13.85
CA GLN A 303 -14.57 -4.64 -14.11
C GLN A 303 -13.63 -5.49 -13.27
N GLY A 304 -14.07 -5.91 -12.09
CA GLY A 304 -13.22 -6.59 -11.12
C GLY A 304 -12.20 -5.62 -10.55
N ILE A 305 -11.06 -5.46 -11.22
CA ILE A 305 -9.97 -4.57 -10.81
C ILE A 305 -9.74 -3.57 -11.94
N PRO A 306 -10.32 -2.35 -11.88
CA PRO A 306 -10.27 -1.42 -13.00
C PRO A 306 -8.89 -0.80 -13.21
N SER A 307 -8.20 -0.46 -12.12
CA SER A 307 -6.83 0.04 -12.17
C SER A 307 -6.17 -0.14 -10.81
N TYR A 308 -4.85 -0.24 -10.79
CA TYR A 308 -4.10 -0.42 -9.55
C TYR A 308 -2.72 0.24 -9.61
N ALA A 309 -2.19 0.59 -8.43
CA ALA A 309 -0.89 1.22 -8.31
C ALA A 309 0.24 0.18 -8.35
N ARG A 310 1.19 0.39 -9.25
CA ARG A 310 2.39 -0.42 -9.46
C ARG A 310 3.65 0.44 -9.34
N LYS A 311 4.77 -0.19 -9.01
CA LYS A 311 6.09 0.42 -9.10
C LYS A 311 6.54 0.42 -10.56
N ARG A 312 7.06 1.55 -11.04
CA ARG A 312 7.56 1.67 -12.42
C ARG A 312 8.93 1.01 -12.64
N SER A 313 9.76 0.94 -11.59
CA SER A 313 11.06 0.26 -11.70
C SER A 313 10.89 -1.26 -11.72
N ASP A 314 11.87 -1.94 -12.31
CA ASP A 314 11.96 -3.41 -12.41
C ASP A 314 11.58 -4.07 -11.08
N PRO A 315 10.71 -5.11 -11.05
CA PRO A 315 10.30 -5.79 -9.82
C PRO A 315 11.44 -6.12 -8.84
N ASP A 316 12.64 -6.43 -9.36
CA ASP A 316 13.81 -6.80 -8.57
C ASP A 316 14.65 -5.59 -8.08
N GLU A 317 14.30 -4.37 -8.47
CA GLU A 317 14.99 -3.16 -8.02
C GLU A 317 14.37 -2.60 -6.72
N GLU A 318 15.19 -2.41 -5.68
CA GLU A 318 14.75 -1.75 -4.45
C GLU A 318 14.41 -0.27 -4.67
N LEU A 319 13.15 0.09 -4.46
CA LEU A 319 12.73 1.49 -4.42
C LEU A 319 12.91 2.07 -3.01
N TYR A 320 13.71 3.13 -2.93
CA TYR A 320 13.82 3.99 -1.76
C TYR A 320 13.76 5.46 -2.16
N ILE A 321 13.22 6.30 -1.27
CA ILE A 321 13.09 7.75 -1.48
C ILE A 321 13.77 8.46 -0.32
N ASP A 322 14.83 9.22 -0.63
CA ASP A 322 15.58 10.01 0.35
C ASP A 322 15.03 11.44 0.36
N LEU A 323 14.10 11.72 1.26
CA LEU A 323 13.52 13.03 1.45
C LEU A 323 14.48 13.92 2.23
N VAL A 324 14.60 15.17 1.80
CA VAL A 324 15.53 16.13 2.37
C VAL A 324 14.78 17.35 2.85
N ALA A 325 15.08 17.78 4.07
CA ALA A 325 14.55 18.98 4.70
C ALA A 325 15.68 19.93 5.06
N LEU A 326 15.50 21.20 4.69
CA LEU A 326 16.32 22.31 5.12
C LEU A 326 15.44 23.30 5.87
N ALA A 327 15.76 23.56 7.13
CA ALA A 327 15.18 24.65 7.91
C ALA A 327 16.20 25.79 7.97
N THR A 328 15.80 27.03 7.67
CA THR A 328 16.70 28.19 7.70
C THR A 328 16.11 29.35 8.48
N LYS A 329 16.95 30.08 9.21
CA LYS A 329 16.61 31.32 9.95
C LYS A 329 17.70 32.35 9.73
N PHE A 330 17.32 33.62 9.59
CA PHE A 330 18.29 34.71 9.54
C PHE A 330 18.68 35.18 10.94
N ASP A 331 19.96 35.48 11.14
CA ASP A 331 20.51 35.92 12.43
C ASP A 331 19.98 37.29 12.90
N ASN A 332 19.38 38.08 12.01
CA ASN A 332 18.73 39.36 12.36
C ASN A 332 17.27 39.20 12.84
N GLU A 333 16.70 37.99 12.76
CA GLU A 333 15.35 37.64 13.22
C GLU A 333 15.39 36.97 14.61
N THR A 334 16.57 36.85 15.22
CA THR A 334 16.79 36.44 16.61
C THR A 334 16.39 37.57 17.57
N VAL A 335 15.79 37.23 18.73
CA VAL A 335 15.15 38.16 19.68
C VAL A 335 16.00 39.41 19.99
N SER A 336 15.38 40.59 19.89
CA SER A 336 15.83 41.95 20.23
C SER A 336 17.34 42.14 20.41
N ARG A 337 17.95 42.79 19.39
CA ARG A 337 19.28 43.42 19.43
C ARG A 337 19.62 43.95 20.82
N THR A 338 20.41 43.19 21.55
CA THR A 338 21.02 43.70 22.78
C THR A 338 22.21 44.56 22.34
N VAL A 339 22.46 45.69 23.00
CA VAL A 339 23.47 46.70 22.64
C VAL A 339 24.92 46.13 22.54
N MET A 340 25.15 44.89 23.00
CA MET A 340 26.43 44.19 23.00
C MET A 340 26.45 42.90 22.15
N GLU A 341 25.69 42.86 21.06
CA GLU A 341 25.74 41.75 20.10
C GLU A 341 27.00 41.83 19.22
N ILE A 342 27.72 40.72 19.06
CA ILE A 342 28.87 40.64 18.16
C ILE A 342 28.34 40.64 16.73
N ASP A 343 28.69 41.64 15.91
CA ASP A 343 28.19 41.82 14.53
C ASP A 343 28.40 40.56 13.68
N SER A 344 27.32 39.83 13.43
CA SER A 344 27.27 38.66 12.53
C SER A 344 26.32 38.87 11.35
N LYS A 345 26.20 40.13 10.88
CA LYS A 345 25.43 40.51 9.68
C LYS A 345 25.61 39.51 8.54
N GLY A 346 24.51 38.87 8.15
CA GLY A 346 24.42 38.00 6.98
C GLY A 346 24.61 36.50 7.26
N THR A 347 24.85 36.09 8.50
CA THR A 347 24.94 34.66 8.84
C THR A 347 23.55 34.03 8.84
N VAL A 348 23.42 32.85 8.24
CA VAL A 348 22.17 32.06 8.24
C VAL A 348 22.37 30.83 9.09
N ILE A 349 21.49 30.63 10.06
CA ILE A 349 21.42 29.40 10.85
C ILE A 349 20.57 28.42 10.06
N SER A 350 21.11 27.22 9.82
CA SER A 350 20.42 26.18 9.08
C SER A 350 20.51 24.82 9.76
N GLY A 351 19.45 24.03 9.62
CA GLY A 351 19.36 22.63 9.98
C GLY A 351 19.08 21.83 8.72
N TYR A 352 19.81 20.74 8.52
CA TYR A 352 19.67 19.86 7.36
C TYR A 352 19.45 18.44 7.85
N SER A 353 18.44 17.77 7.29
CA SER A 353 18.14 16.39 7.60
C SER A 353 17.72 15.60 6.36
N LYS A 354 17.87 14.28 6.45
CA LYS A 354 17.50 13.32 5.42
C LYS A 354 16.74 12.16 6.05
N ALA A 355 15.58 11.84 5.50
CA ALA A 355 14.80 10.67 5.87
C ALA A 355 14.67 9.74 4.66
N ARG A 356 14.95 8.46 4.87
CA ARG A 356 14.80 7.42 3.86
C ARG A 356 13.47 6.71 4.06
N VAL A 357 12.62 6.76 3.04
CA VAL A 357 11.48 5.86 2.87
C VAL A 357 11.98 4.61 2.17
N TYR A 358 11.75 3.46 2.77
CA TYR A 358 12.25 2.16 2.28
C TYR A 358 11.26 1.05 2.58
N PHE A 359 11.38 -0.05 1.84
CA PHE A 359 10.60 -1.26 2.06
C PHE A 359 11.39 -2.24 2.92
N GLU A 360 10.77 -2.78 3.97
CA GLU A 360 11.42 -3.79 4.82
C GLU A 360 10.38 -4.72 5.46
N LYS A 361 10.34 -5.94 4.95
CA LYS A 361 9.55 -7.04 5.51
C LYS A 361 9.96 -7.31 6.97
N PRO A 362 9.00 -7.47 7.90
CA PRO A 362 9.29 -7.87 9.27
C PRO A 362 9.99 -9.23 9.35
N ALA A 363 10.95 -9.37 10.28
CA ALA A 363 11.74 -10.59 10.45
C ALA A 363 10.97 -11.80 11.04
N THR A 364 9.76 -11.58 11.56
CA THR A 364 8.93 -12.63 12.17
C THR A 364 7.49 -12.53 11.67
N GLY A 365 6.76 -13.64 11.72
CA GLY A 365 5.35 -13.69 11.31
C GLY A 365 5.09 -14.05 9.85
N PHE A 366 6.12 -14.48 9.10
CA PHE A 366 5.99 -14.92 7.71
C PHE A 366 6.58 -16.32 7.51
N ALA A 367 6.02 -17.07 6.55
CA ALA A 367 6.39 -18.47 6.29
C ALA A 367 7.82 -18.65 5.74
N SER A 368 8.38 -17.60 5.12
CA SER A 368 9.75 -17.56 4.62
C SER A 368 10.48 -16.33 5.16
N ASN A 369 11.76 -16.50 5.47
CA ASN A 369 12.68 -15.43 5.88
C ASN A 369 13.40 -14.76 4.70
N ASP A 370 13.05 -15.13 3.46
CA ASP A 370 13.71 -14.58 2.28
C ASP A 370 13.45 -13.07 2.19
N PRO A 371 14.50 -12.28 1.85
CA PRO A 371 14.35 -10.87 1.54
C PRO A 371 13.29 -10.70 0.45
N GLN A 372 12.43 -9.69 0.61
CA GLN A 372 11.44 -9.33 -0.41
C GLN A 372 11.79 -7.96 -0.96
N TYR A 373 11.79 -7.86 -2.28
CA TYR A 373 11.90 -6.59 -2.97
C TYR A 373 10.71 -5.67 -2.67
N SER A 374 10.93 -4.38 -2.87
CA SER A 374 9.91 -3.37 -2.65
C SER A 374 8.69 -3.62 -3.53
N SER A 375 7.53 -3.81 -2.90
CA SER A 375 6.27 -4.06 -3.60
C SER A 375 5.16 -3.13 -3.13
N LEU A 376 4.15 -2.98 -3.98
CA LEU A 376 2.85 -2.40 -3.63
C LEU A 376 1.81 -3.51 -3.42
N TYR A 377 2.22 -4.66 -2.90
CA TYR A 377 1.29 -5.68 -2.43
C TYR A 377 1.46 -5.88 -0.93
N ASN A 378 2.67 -5.70 -0.41
CA ASN A 378 2.92 -5.79 1.02
C ASN A 378 3.09 -4.39 1.66
N PRO A 379 2.36 -4.07 2.73
CA PRO A 379 2.37 -2.74 3.34
C PRO A 379 3.54 -2.58 4.33
N PHE A 380 4.77 -2.74 3.84
CA PHE A 380 5.99 -2.72 4.65
C PHE A 380 6.89 -1.50 4.39
N TRP A 381 6.30 -0.42 3.89
CA TRP A 381 7.00 0.84 3.73
C TRP A 381 7.20 1.52 5.08
N LYS A 382 8.44 1.85 5.37
CA LYS A 382 8.90 2.47 6.63
C LYS A 382 9.74 3.70 6.33
N VAL A 383 9.95 4.50 7.37
CA VAL A 383 10.80 5.68 7.34
C VAL A 383 11.85 5.60 8.45
N LYS A 384 13.07 6.02 8.13
CA LYS A 384 14.14 6.24 9.12
C LYS A 384 14.92 7.50 8.79
N LEU A 385 15.41 8.19 9.82
CA LEU A 385 16.42 9.22 9.64
C LEU A 385 17.74 8.56 9.20
N VAL A 386 18.45 9.21 8.30
CA VAL A 386 19.73 8.73 7.78
C VAL A 386 20.71 9.88 7.81
N ASP A 387 21.96 9.58 8.18
CA ASP A 387 22.97 10.61 8.31
C ASP A 387 23.07 11.47 7.05
N PRO A 388 23.02 12.81 7.21
CA PRO A 388 23.31 13.72 6.13
C PRO A 388 24.79 13.58 5.76
N TRP A 389 25.12 13.83 4.49
CA TRP A 389 26.49 13.70 3.97
C TRP A 389 27.45 14.80 4.49
N LEU A 390 27.08 15.51 5.56
CA LEU A 390 27.69 16.77 6.03
C LEU A 390 28.45 16.59 7.33
#